data_AF-K1TLR8-F1
#
_entry.id   AF-K1TLR8-F1
#
_cell.length_a   1.000
_cell.length_b   1.000
_cell.length_c   1.000
_cell.angle_alpha   90.00
_cell.angle_beta   90.00
_cell.angle_gamma   90.00
#
_symmetry.space_group_name_H-M   'P 1'
#
loop_
_entity.id
_entity.type
_entity.pdbx_description
1 polymer ?
#
loop_
_entity_poly.entity_id
_entity_poly.type
_entity_poly.pdbx_seq_one_letter_code
_entity_poly.pdbx_strand_id
1 'polypeptide(L)'
;MQLVVSKGPMLVEMPDIIGWTQNNASKKLDESGINYSMQIIENDGQYAENCVVKCDVSKGTKFDADETVVTVYIAGARNDAFAVDSSPTPSEQPNWADSTDPAATAAP
;
A
#
# COMPACT_ATOMS: atom_id res chain seq x y z
N MET A 1 3.13 35.73 5.79
CA MET A 1 1.95 35.09 6.42
C MET A 1 1.53 33.90 5.57
N GLN A 2 1.60 32.67 6.10
CA GLN A 2 1.06 31.48 5.44
C GLN A 2 -0.45 31.44 5.68
N LEU A 3 -1.22 31.55 4.60
CA LEU A 3 -2.66 31.36 4.63
C LEU A 3 -2.92 29.85 4.77
N VAL A 4 -3.21 29.40 5.99
CA VAL A 4 -3.82 28.09 6.21
C VAL A 4 -5.23 28.17 5.65
N VAL A 5 -5.41 27.67 4.43
CA VAL A 5 -6.74 27.35 3.92
C VAL A 5 -7.21 26.16 4.75
N SER A 6 -8.01 26.42 5.78
CA SER A 6 -8.95 25.42 6.30
C SER A 6 -9.84 25.04 5.13
N LYS A 7 -9.43 24.02 4.38
CA LYS A 7 -10.33 23.28 3.52
C LYS A 7 -11.37 22.71 4.49
N GLY A 8 -12.63 23.07 4.30
CA GLY A 8 -13.71 22.60 5.17
C GLY A 8 -13.73 21.07 5.29
N PRO A 9 -14.59 20.53 6.16
CA PRO A 9 -14.64 19.11 6.50
C PRO A 9 -14.42 18.20 5.28
N MET A 10 -13.32 17.44 5.26
CA MET A 10 -13.01 16.52 4.18
C MET A 10 -13.81 15.25 4.40
N LEU A 11 -15.08 15.31 4.02
CA LEU A 11 -16.00 14.19 4.02
C LEU A 11 -15.56 13.18 2.95
N VAL A 12 -14.86 12.15 3.39
CA VAL A 12 -14.44 11.00 2.60
C VAL A 12 -15.40 9.83 2.83
N GLU A 13 -15.46 8.90 1.89
CA GLU A 13 -16.19 7.65 2.06
C GLU A 13 -15.22 6.51 2.39
N MET A 14 -15.52 5.75 3.44
CA MET A 14 -14.70 4.62 3.89
C MET A 14 -14.66 3.51 2.82
N PRO A 15 -13.49 3.16 2.25
CA PRO A 15 -13.38 2.05 1.31
C PRO A 15 -13.56 0.68 2.01
N ASP A 16 -13.97 -0.34 1.24
CA ASP A 16 -14.04 -1.72 1.74
C ASP A 16 -12.65 -2.36 1.71
N ILE A 17 -11.96 -2.28 2.86
CA ILE A 17 -10.63 -2.84 3.08
C ILE A 17 -10.66 -4.13 3.92
N ILE A 18 -11.84 -4.62 4.30
CA ILE A 18 -11.95 -5.85 5.11
C ILE A 18 -11.46 -7.04 4.27
N GLY A 19 -10.58 -7.85 4.83
CA GLY A 19 -9.94 -8.97 4.13
C GLY A 19 -8.82 -8.56 3.18
N TRP A 20 -8.49 -7.27 3.06
CA TRP A 20 -7.34 -6.81 2.29
C TRP A 20 -6.05 -6.99 3.09
N THR A 21 -4.94 -7.14 2.38
CA THR A 21 -3.60 -7.12 3.00
C THR A 21 -3.31 -5.71 3.53
N GLN A 22 -2.51 -5.63 4.60
CA GLN A 22 -2.07 -4.36 5.19
C GLN A 22 -1.59 -3.37 4.12
N ASN A 23 -0.81 -3.84 3.14
CA ASN A 23 -0.21 -3.00 2.10
C ASN A 23 -1.25 -2.44 1.11
N ASN A 24 -2.26 -3.23 0.76
CA ASN A 24 -3.33 -2.77 -0.12
C ASN A 24 -4.28 -1.82 0.61
N ALA A 25 -4.57 -2.11 1.89
CA ALA A 25 -5.41 -1.26 2.73
C ALA A 25 -4.76 0.11 2.96
N SER A 26 -3.47 0.13 3.32
CA SER A 26 -2.72 1.37 3.55
C SER A 26 -2.70 2.26 2.31
N LYS A 27 -2.40 1.67 1.15
CA LYS A 27 -2.38 2.36 -0.13
C LYS A 27 -3.76 2.95 -0.48
N LYS A 28 -4.84 2.18 -0.27
CA LYS A 28 -6.20 2.64 -0.60
C LYS A 28 -6.66 3.80 0.29
N LEU A 29 -6.29 3.76 1.57
CA LEU A 29 -6.61 4.80 2.54
C LEU A 29 -5.80 6.08 2.27
N ASP A 30 -4.51 5.94 1.93
CA ASP A 30 -3.64 7.05 1.53
C ASP A 30 -4.13 7.73 0.24
N GLU A 31 -4.49 6.94 -0.78
CA GLU A 31 -5.12 7.44 -2.03
C GLU A 31 -6.42 8.20 -1.77
N SER A 32 -7.14 7.83 -0.71
CA SER A 32 -8.41 8.47 -0.33
C SER A 32 -8.20 9.66 0.61
N GLY A 33 -6.95 9.95 1.02
CA GLY A 33 -6.61 11.04 1.95
C GLY A 33 -7.08 10.81 3.37
N ILE A 34 -7.26 9.54 3.77
CA ILE A 34 -7.81 9.15 5.07
C ILE A 34 -6.68 8.94 6.07
N ASN A 35 -6.80 9.49 7.27
CA ASN A 35 -5.89 9.15 8.36
C ASN A 35 -6.28 7.78 8.95
N TYR A 36 -5.31 6.87 9.05
CA TYR A 36 -5.54 5.53 9.59
C TYR A 36 -4.40 5.08 10.51
N SER A 37 -4.75 4.25 11.50
CA SER A 37 -3.83 3.65 12.45
C SER A 37 -3.93 2.13 12.35
N MET A 38 -2.81 1.47 12.12
CA MET A 38 -2.73 0.03 11.92
C MET A 38 -2.31 -0.63 13.23
N GLN A 39 -3.13 -1.52 13.78
CA GLN A 39 -2.83 -2.27 14.99
C GLN A 39 -2.90 -3.76 14.73
N ILE A 40 -1.80 -4.45 15.03
CA ILE A 40 -1.75 -5.90 14.94
C ILE A 40 -2.35 -6.48 16.21
N ILE A 41 -3.37 -7.33 16.06
CA ILE A 41 -4.02 -8.03 17.17
C ILE A 41 -3.72 -9.51 17.12
N GLU A 42 -3.78 -10.15 18.30
CA GLU A 42 -3.66 -11.59 18.42
C GLU A 42 -4.80 -12.26 17.65
N ASN A 43 -4.45 -13.16 16.74
CA ASN A 43 -5.39 -13.86 15.88
C ASN A 43 -5.54 -15.29 16.37
N ASP A 44 -6.78 -15.73 16.61
CA ASP A 44 -7.11 -17.11 16.99
C ASP A 44 -6.89 -18.14 15.85
N GLY A 45 -6.27 -17.74 14.74
CA GLY A 45 -6.06 -18.57 13.55
C GLY A 45 -7.30 -18.69 12.65
N GLN A 46 -8.36 -17.92 12.93
CA GLN A 46 -9.57 -17.89 12.10
C GLN A 46 -9.43 -17.04 10.84
N TYR A 47 -8.51 -16.08 10.85
CA TYR A 47 -8.28 -15.15 9.75
C TYR A 47 -6.88 -15.33 9.16
N ALA A 48 -6.73 -15.00 7.88
CA ALA A 48 -5.42 -14.95 7.23
C ALA A 48 -4.54 -13.89 7.90
N GLU A 49 -3.26 -14.21 8.08
CA GLU A 49 -2.29 -13.27 8.64
C GLU A 49 -2.06 -12.06 7.73
N ASN A 50 -1.68 -10.93 8.32
CA ASN A 50 -1.46 -9.65 7.62
C ASN A 50 -2.68 -9.11 6.87
N CYS A 51 -3.86 -9.67 7.12
CA CYS A 51 -5.13 -9.18 6.59
C CYS A 51 -5.87 -8.34 7.61
N VAL A 52 -6.58 -7.32 7.10
CA VAL A 52 -7.50 -6.52 7.90
C VAL A 52 -8.68 -7.39 8.30
N VAL A 53 -8.80 -7.63 9.61
CA VAL A 53 -9.90 -8.41 10.18
C VAL A 53 -11.02 -7.54 10.70
N LYS A 54 -10.69 -6.28 11.05
CA LYS A 54 -11.66 -5.33 11.59
C LYS A 54 -11.22 -3.90 11.34
N CYS A 55 -12.18 -3.01 11.17
CA CYS A 55 -11.98 -1.57 11.12
C CYS A 55 -13.01 -0.88 12.00
N ASP A 56 -12.67 0.28 12.54
CA ASP A 56 -13.56 1.08 13.39
C ASP A 56 -14.71 1.71 12.57
N VAL A 57 -14.36 2.22 11.38
CA VAL A 57 -15.32 2.81 10.45
C VAL A 57 -15.80 1.79 9.44
N SER A 58 -17.12 1.62 9.34
CA SER A 58 -17.71 0.67 8.38
C SER A 58 -17.58 1.17 6.94
N LYS A 59 -17.44 0.26 5.99
CA LYS A 59 -17.42 0.57 4.54
C LYS A 59 -18.62 1.41 4.12
N GLY A 60 -18.40 2.38 3.23
CA GLY A 60 -19.43 3.30 2.75
C GLY A 60 -19.82 4.42 3.74
N THR A 61 -19.26 4.42 4.94
CA THR A 61 -19.52 5.48 5.93
C THR A 61 -18.80 6.75 5.50
N LYS A 62 -19.51 7.89 5.55
CA LYS A 62 -18.94 9.20 5.28
C LYS A 62 -18.51 9.86 6.58
N PHE A 63 -17.25 10.26 6.67
CA PHE A 63 -16.69 10.85 7.88
C PHE A 63 -15.56 11.82 7.52
N ASP A 64 -15.13 12.63 8.48
CA ASP A 64 -14.05 13.59 8.26
C ASP A 64 -12.69 12.91 8.40
N ALA A 65 -11.99 12.71 7.28
CA ALA A 65 -10.67 12.09 7.27
C ALA A 65 -9.58 12.93 7.95
N ASP A 66 -9.79 14.25 8.03
CA ASP A 66 -8.82 15.18 8.61
C ASP A 66 -8.88 15.13 10.15
N GLU A 67 -10.08 14.97 10.71
CA GLU A 67 -10.32 14.92 12.15
C GLU A 67 -10.35 13.48 12.71
N THR A 68 -10.83 12.52 11.92
CA THR A 68 -11.04 11.13 12.37
C THR A 68 -9.91 10.23 11.90
N VAL A 69 -9.27 9.55 12.86
CA VAL A 69 -8.28 8.52 12.58
C VAL A 69 -8.95 7.15 12.59
N VAL A 70 -8.95 6.46 11.45
CA VAL A 70 -9.53 5.12 11.32
C VAL A 70 -8.59 4.09 11.93
N THR A 71 -9.03 3.42 12.99
CA THR A 71 -8.26 2.30 13.54
C THR A 71 -8.57 1.02 12.76
N VAL A 72 -7.52 0.39 12.23
CA VAL A 72 -7.57 -0.84 11.44
C VAL A 72 -6.85 -1.94 12.21
N TYR A 73 -7.57 -3.02 12.47
CA TYR A 73 -7.06 -4.19 13.17
C TYR A 73 -6.64 -5.26 12.17
N ILE A 74 -5.38 -5.66 12.26
CA ILE A 74 -4.73 -6.63 11.38
C ILE A 74 -4.52 -7.91 12.16
N ALA A 75 -4.86 -9.05 11.56
CA ALA A 75 -4.52 -10.34 12.13
C ALA A 75 -2.99 -10.51 12.20
N GLY A 76 -2.47 -10.70 13.40
CA GLY A 76 -1.07 -11.00 13.62
C GLY A 76 -0.64 -12.28 12.92
N ALA A 77 0.54 -12.22 12.31
CA ALA A 77 1.25 -13.39 11.80
C ALA A 77 1.70 -14.29 12.96
N ARG A 78 1.67 -15.61 12.72
CA ARG A 78 2.61 -16.49 13.42
C ARG A 78 3.96 -16.32 12.72
N ASN A 79 4.66 -15.22 13.01
CA ASN A 79 6.08 -14.96 12.70
C ASN A 79 6.71 -15.69 11.48
N ASP A 80 6.08 -15.69 10.32
CA ASP A 80 6.70 -16.21 9.10
C ASP A 80 6.44 -15.23 7.96
N ALA A 81 7.41 -14.32 7.84
CA ALA A 81 7.48 -13.26 6.86
C ALA A 81 7.40 -13.79 5.43
N PHE A 82 6.41 -13.37 4.65
CA PHE A 82 6.59 -13.14 3.22
C PHE A 82 5.68 -12.02 2.75
N ALA A 83 6.25 -10.82 2.69
CA ALA A 83 5.76 -9.74 1.86
C ALA A 83 5.70 -10.26 0.41
N VAL A 84 4.51 -10.62 -0.05
CA VAL A 84 4.26 -10.84 -1.47
C VAL A 84 3.60 -9.58 -2.02
N ASP A 85 4.31 -9.01 -2.99
CA ASP A 85 3.75 -8.25 -4.10
C ASP A 85 3.28 -6.80 -3.84
N SER A 86 4.23 -5.86 -3.82
CA SER A 86 4.00 -4.47 -4.26
C SER A 86 5.24 -3.83 -4.88
N SER A 87 6.00 -4.64 -5.62
CA SER A 87 6.77 -4.09 -6.73
C SER A 87 6.05 -4.59 -7.99
N PRO A 88 5.28 -3.77 -8.73
CA PRO A 88 5.15 -4.06 -10.14
C PRO A 88 6.57 -3.94 -10.68
N THR A 89 7.26 -5.08 -10.79
CA THR A 89 8.47 -5.17 -11.59
C THR A 89 8.05 -4.72 -12.99
N PRO A 90 8.47 -3.55 -13.49
CA PRO A 90 8.22 -3.22 -14.89
C PRO A 90 9.07 -4.22 -15.66
N SER A 91 8.44 -5.30 -16.12
CA SER A 91 8.99 -6.12 -17.18
C SER A 91 8.82 -5.32 -18.45
N GLU A 92 9.94 -4.98 -19.12
CA GLU A 92 10.11 -4.66 -20.55
C GLU A 92 11.36 -3.77 -20.69
N GLN A 93 12.43 -4.09 -21.42
CA GLN A 93 12.71 -5.17 -22.38
C GLN A 93 14.24 -5.19 -22.66
N PRO A 94 14.86 -6.34 -22.97
CA PRO A 94 16.28 -6.47 -23.30
C PRO A 94 16.51 -6.43 -24.82
N ASN A 95 17.48 -5.65 -25.28
CA ASN A 95 18.05 -5.79 -26.63
C ASN A 95 19.25 -4.87 -26.82
N TRP A 96 20.41 -5.30 -26.32
CA TRP A 96 21.66 -4.95 -26.99
C TRP A 96 21.68 -5.75 -28.31
N ALA A 97 21.08 -5.17 -29.34
CA ALA A 97 21.30 -5.66 -30.69
C ALA A 97 22.71 -5.24 -31.08
N ASP A 98 23.60 -6.24 -31.10
CA ASP A 98 24.36 -6.60 -32.30
C ASP A 98 25.12 -5.46 -33.01
N SER A 99 26.45 -5.48 -32.90
CA SER A 99 27.31 -5.53 -34.09
C SER A 99 28.77 -5.82 -33.71
N THR A 100 29.24 -6.92 -34.25
CA THR A 100 30.62 -7.43 -34.26
C THR A 100 31.54 -6.52 -35.11
N ASP A 101 32.82 -6.42 -34.71
CA ASP A 101 34.12 -6.33 -35.45
C ASP A 101 34.16 -5.76 -36.91
N PRO A 102 35.24 -5.12 -37.45
CA PRO A 102 36.66 -5.33 -37.14
C PRO A 102 37.62 -4.11 -37.33
N ALA A 103 38.93 -4.38 -37.17
CA ALA A 103 40.11 -3.68 -37.75
C ALA A 103 40.86 -2.63 -36.91
N ALA A 104 42.10 -2.96 -36.50
CA ALA A 104 43.33 -2.62 -37.24
C ALA A 104 44.61 -2.69 -36.37
N THR A 105 45.73 -2.96 -37.06
CA THR A 105 47.15 -2.65 -36.73
C THR A 105 47.94 -3.71 -35.95
N ALA A 106 49.18 -4.09 -36.29
CA ALA A 106 50.04 -4.06 -37.49
C ALA A 106 51.33 -4.84 -37.09
N ALA A 107 52.13 -5.23 -38.09
CA ALA A 107 53.46 -5.87 -38.00
C ALA A 107 54.52 -5.00 -37.24
N PRO A 108 55.80 -5.40 -37.06
CA PRO A 108 56.71 -6.12 -37.98
C PRO A 108 57.05 -7.58 -37.60
#